data_AF-A0A9P1C9S8-F1
#
_entry.id   AF-A0A9P1C9S8-F1
#
_cell.length_a   1.000
_cell.length_b   1.000
_cell.length_c   1.000
_cell.angle_alpha   90.00
_cell.angle_beta   90.00
_cell.angle_gamma   90.00
#
_symmetry.space_group_name_H-M   'P 1'
#
loop_
_entity.id
_entity.type
_entity.pdbx_description
1 polymer ?
#
loop_
_entity_poly.entity_id
_entity_poly.type
_entity_poly.pdbx_seq_one_letter_code
_entity_poly.pdbx_strand_id
1 'polypeptide(L)'
;MATVDNQLRDTQLYPDQPGAGECTPRKKEAVDQDAVPETVEVKDSQDGLPPAEAAEGGGEEQPDQEAEEPAEEVQPAEEAAPSAPSAASGLAGQEPMPVEQFDWSTLKKLPANYCGSCRMPVEADPTKRVTKKGHATLSCKTCHNVTSMLYKRINMQTVGFKDIPPAQAADFFQKAGQLCEKYGRLEWSHVKGLLQDKLVEQEMLKQTVAVHGKFLPLSVWEQKGFDTERIKQNAEKQRSDIFDWVYRVPILEISHEKVTEKVRQRLLQAERKVGKRKASQQMEDEDVVDLEVDTKAKSKTKKVPQEKKDEAKKANAVSLEMPGRDCTDDLEAETEGFLKVLKEATQFYIDTLCQKSTNFTDLLRTSTSTEHCDAAVPTVFV
;
A
#
# COMPACT_ATOMS: atom_id res chain seq x y z
N MET A 1 -33.14 41.62 -23.37
CA MET A 1 -34.28 41.00 -22.65
C MET A 1 -34.90 39.98 -23.59
N ALA A 2 -34.52 38.71 -23.44
CA ALA A 2 -35.06 37.60 -24.21
C ALA A 2 -35.41 36.48 -23.22
N THR A 3 -36.70 36.31 -22.97
CA THR A 3 -37.29 35.26 -22.14
C THR A 3 -37.43 34.00 -23.01
N VAL A 4 -36.78 32.92 -22.59
CA VAL A 4 -36.95 31.59 -23.18
C VAL A 4 -37.82 30.77 -22.22
N ASP A 5 -39.05 30.51 -22.65
CA ASP A 5 -40.03 29.65 -22.00
C ASP A 5 -39.55 28.19 -21.94
N ASN A 6 -39.49 27.65 -20.71
CA ASN A 6 -39.15 26.26 -20.43
C ASN A 6 -40.45 25.45 -20.33
N GLN A 7 -40.84 24.79 -21.43
CA GLN A 7 -42.00 23.90 -21.45
C GLN A 7 -41.66 22.55 -20.80
N LEU A 8 -42.18 22.36 -19.59
CA LEU A 8 -42.46 21.05 -19.00
C LEU A 8 -43.33 20.25 -19.97
N ARG A 9 -42.90 19.02 -20.30
CA ARG A 9 -43.81 17.99 -20.81
C ARG A 9 -43.82 16.81 -19.85
N ASP A 10 -44.93 16.73 -19.14
CA ASP A 10 -45.47 15.54 -18.50
C ASP A 10 -45.52 14.37 -19.48
N THR A 11 -44.94 13.23 -19.08
CA THR A 11 -45.31 11.94 -19.66
C THR A 11 -45.71 11.02 -18.51
N GLN A 12 -47.02 10.97 -18.31
CA GLN A 12 -47.68 10.06 -17.38
C GLN A 12 -47.87 8.66 -18.00
N LEU A 13 -47.85 7.67 -17.10
CA LEU A 13 -48.66 6.44 -17.07
C LEU A 13 -48.45 5.35 -18.13
N TYR A 14 -48.09 4.13 -17.68
CA TYR A 14 -48.90 2.89 -17.71
C TYR A 14 -48.12 1.73 -17.01
N PRO A 15 -48.72 0.57 -16.66
CA PRO A 15 -49.20 0.27 -15.31
C PRO A 15 -48.67 -1.07 -14.74
N ASP A 16 -49.13 -1.36 -13.52
CA ASP A 16 -49.23 -2.64 -12.80
C ASP A 16 -48.81 -3.94 -13.51
N GLN A 17 -47.95 -4.72 -12.84
CA GLN A 17 -48.31 -6.10 -12.49
C GLN A 17 -47.53 -6.66 -11.27
N PRO A 18 -48.12 -7.62 -10.54
CA PRO A 18 -47.85 -7.92 -9.15
C PRO A 18 -46.93 -9.13 -8.94
N GLY A 19 -46.29 -9.19 -7.77
CA GLY A 19 -45.49 -10.35 -7.36
C GLY A 19 -44.92 -10.22 -5.96
N ALA A 20 -45.80 -9.98 -4.98
CA ALA A 20 -45.45 -10.03 -3.56
C ALA A 20 -45.17 -11.50 -3.17
N GLY A 21 -43.88 -11.85 -3.09
CA GLY A 21 -43.42 -13.04 -2.40
C GLY A 21 -43.31 -12.75 -0.91
N GLU A 22 -44.24 -13.31 -0.14
CA GLU A 22 -44.26 -13.29 1.32
C GLU A 22 -42.98 -13.95 1.87
N CYS A 23 -42.05 -13.14 2.39
CA CYS A 23 -40.98 -13.61 3.26
C CYS A 23 -41.44 -13.47 4.71
N THR A 24 -41.84 -14.60 5.27
CA THR A 24 -42.18 -14.83 6.68
C THR A 24 -41.15 -14.22 7.66
N PRO A 25 -41.59 -13.62 8.78
CA PRO A 25 -40.69 -13.10 9.81
C PRO A 25 -40.01 -14.24 10.57
N ARG A 26 -38.68 -14.25 10.54
CA ARG A 26 -37.87 -15.18 11.34
C ARG A 26 -37.97 -14.78 12.82
N LYS A 27 -38.61 -15.69 13.56
CA LYS A 27 -38.76 -15.85 15.00
C LYS A 27 -37.57 -15.25 15.79
N LYS A 28 -37.89 -14.30 16.69
CA LYS A 28 -37.05 -13.90 17.82
C LYS A 28 -37.02 -15.06 18.80
N GLU A 29 -35.85 -15.64 19.03
CA GLU A 29 -35.61 -16.43 20.23
C GLU A 29 -34.99 -15.53 21.27
N ALA A 30 -35.74 -15.37 22.36
CA ALA A 30 -35.25 -14.92 23.63
C ALA A 30 -34.39 -16.04 24.23
N VAL A 31 -33.19 -15.70 24.69
CA VAL A 31 -32.46 -16.50 25.68
C VAL A 31 -31.95 -15.55 26.76
N ASP A 32 -32.33 -15.92 27.96
CA ASP A 32 -32.08 -15.44 29.31
C ASP A 32 -30.94 -14.46 29.57
N GLN A 33 -31.33 -13.37 30.24
CA GLN A 33 -30.49 -12.69 31.22
C GLN A 33 -30.66 -13.43 32.54
N ASP A 34 -29.59 -14.06 33.01
CA ASP A 34 -29.46 -14.42 34.43
C ASP A 34 -28.25 -13.72 35.04
N ALA A 35 -28.50 -13.23 36.23
CA ALA A 35 -27.72 -12.27 36.96
C ALA A 35 -26.93 -12.96 38.09
N VAL A 36 -25.61 -12.69 38.14
CA VAL A 36 -24.82 -12.27 39.34
C VAL A 36 -24.60 -13.34 40.45
N PRO A 37 -23.61 -13.23 41.39
CA PRO A 37 -22.28 -12.60 41.42
C PRO A 37 -21.14 -13.60 41.74
N GLU A 38 -19.87 -13.26 41.48
CA GLU A 38 -18.83 -13.53 42.51
C GLU A 38 -17.72 -12.49 42.48
N THR A 39 -17.55 -11.90 43.64
CA THR A 39 -16.57 -10.91 44.09
C THR A 39 -15.16 -11.50 44.13
N VAL A 40 -14.17 -10.82 43.55
CA VAL A 40 -12.76 -10.99 43.97
C VAL A 40 -12.14 -9.62 44.16
N GLU A 41 -11.52 -9.49 45.33
CA GLU A 41 -10.99 -8.32 45.99
C GLU A 41 -10.04 -7.46 45.16
N VAL A 42 -10.27 -6.15 45.30
CA VAL A 42 -9.35 -5.06 45.01
C VAL A 42 -8.22 -5.12 46.04
N LYS A 43 -6.97 -5.17 45.58
CA LYS A 43 -5.82 -4.83 46.42
C LYS A 43 -5.28 -3.46 46.00
N ASP A 44 -5.66 -2.51 46.84
CA ASP A 44 -5.17 -1.15 46.98
C ASP A 44 -3.63 -1.08 46.93
N SER A 45 -3.10 -0.22 46.06
CA SER A 45 -1.77 0.39 46.24
C SER A 45 -1.90 1.85 45.88
N GLN A 46 -2.27 2.62 46.90
CA GLN A 46 -2.13 4.06 46.96
C GLN A 46 -0.63 4.40 47.09
N ASP A 47 -0.09 5.11 46.11
CA ASP A 47 1.07 5.97 46.32
C ASP A 47 0.73 7.36 45.75
N GLY A 48 0.87 8.34 46.64
CA GLY A 48 0.30 9.68 46.50
C GLY A 48 1.05 10.59 45.54
N LEU A 49 0.28 11.45 44.87
CA LEU A 49 0.76 12.66 44.21
C LEU A 49 0.03 13.86 44.84
N PRO A 50 0.75 14.88 45.33
CA PRO A 50 0.13 16.07 45.90
C PRO A 50 -0.45 17.00 44.82
N PRO A 51 -1.40 17.87 45.19
CA PRO A 51 -2.13 18.72 44.26
C PRO A 51 -1.30 19.96 43.91
N ALA A 52 -1.22 20.29 42.62
CA ALA A 52 -0.78 21.59 42.15
C ALA A 52 -2.00 22.42 41.76
N GLU A 53 -2.00 23.63 42.30
CA GLU A 53 -3.11 24.55 42.46
C GLU A 53 -3.56 25.20 41.15
N ALA A 54 -4.81 25.63 41.20
CA ALA A 54 -5.46 26.47 40.22
C ALA A 54 -4.71 27.80 40.00
N ALA A 55 -4.60 28.20 38.73
CA ALA A 55 -4.45 29.60 38.36
C ALA A 55 -5.35 29.88 37.17
N GLU A 56 -6.43 30.61 37.46
CA GLU A 56 -7.28 31.28 36.49
C GLU A 56 -6.55 32.48 35.85
N GLY A 57 -6.93 32.80 34.62
CA GLY A 57 -6.52 33.99 33.87
C GLY A 57 -6.48 33.65 32.38
N GLY A 58 -7.40 34.06 31.51
CA GLY A 58 -8.12 35.34 31.47
C GLY A 58 -7.29 36.31 30.63
N GLY A 59 -7.55 36.38 29.31
CA GLY A 59 -6.85 37.27 28.39
C GLY A 59 -7.30 37.08 26.94
N GLU A 60 -8.42 37.71 26.58
CA GLU A 60 -8.73 38.16 25.22
C GLU A 60 -7.61 39.08 24.71
N GLU A 61 -7.15 38.89 23.48
CA GLU A 61 -7.08 39.96 22.46
C GLU A 61 -6.53 39.39 21.15
N GLN A 62 -7.41 39.33 20.15
CA GLN A 62 -7.11 39.45 18.73
C GLN A 62 -6.69 40.92 18.48
N PRO A 63 -5.82 41.23 17.51
CA PRO A 63 -6.38 41.45 16.19
C PRO A 63 -5.51 40.98 15.01
N ASP A 64 -6.24 40.87 13.91
CA ASP A 64 -5.86 40.63 12.53
C ASP A 64 -4.60 41.38 12.07
N GLN A 65 -3.70 40.67 11.37
CA GLN A 65 -2.90 41.24 10.31
C GLN A 65 -2.90 40.33 9.08
N GLU A 66 -3.57 40.90 8.08
CA GLU A 66 -3.77 40.55 6.69
C GLU A 66 -2.43 40.27 5.99
N ALA A 67 -2.33 39.10 5.36
CA ALA A 67 -1.22 38.72 4.50
C ALA A 67 -1.54 39.14 3.05
N GLU A 68 -0.83 40.16 2.55
CA GLU A 68 -0.66 40.37 1.11
C GLU A 68 0.66 39.71 0.68
N GLU A 69 0.57 38.55 0.03
CA GLU A 69 1.66 38.02 -0.81
C GLU A 69 1.38 38.40 -2.27
N PRO A 70 2.30 39.08 -2.97
CA PRO A 70 2.20 39.25 -4.41
C PRO A 70 2.62 37.96 -5.14
N ALA A 71 1.72 37.49 -6.01
CA ALA A 71 1.97 36.42 -6.95
C ALA A 71 3.02 36.85 -7.99
N GLU A 72 4.16 36.15 -8.01
CA GLU A 72 5.14 36.25 -9.10
C GLU A 72 4.91 35.09 -10.09
N GLU A 73 4.39 35.48 -11.25
CA GLU A 73 4.06 34.65 -12.41
C GLU A 73 5.34 34.29 -13.18
N VAL A 74 5.82 33.06 -13.03
CA VAL A 74 6.95 32.53 -13.82
C VAL A 74 6.42 31.87 -15.09
N GLN A 75 6.76 32.49 -16.23
CA GLN A 75 6.51 32.00 -17.58
C GLN A 75 7.30 30.70 -17.85
N PRO A 76 6.72 29.66 -18.49
CA PRO A 76 7.51 28.60 -19.09
C PRO A 76 8.02 29.05 -20.47
N ALA A 77 9.34 29.08 -20.59
CA ALA A 77 10.05 29.26 -21.84
C ALA A 77 9.73 28.13 -22.83
N GLU A 78 9.39 28.56 -24.04
CA GLU A 78 9.16 27.79 -25.25
C GLU A 78 10.45 27.04 -25.65
N GLU A 79 10.49 25.72 -25.48
CA GLU A 79 11.60 24.89 -25.94
C GLU A 79 11.20 24.11 -27.21
N ALA A 80 12.10 24.17 -28.18
CA ALA A 80 11.91 23.87 -29.59
C ALA A 80 11.60 22.40 -29.90
N ALA A 81 10.77 22.22 -30.92
CA ALA A 81 10.47 20.94 -31.55
C ALA A 81 11.70 20.30 -32.23
N PRO A 82 11.93 18.99 -32.03
CA PRO A 82 12.64 18.19 -33.01
C PRO A 82 11.69 17.31 -33.85
N SER A 83 11.91 17.44 -35.14
CA SER A 83 11.36 16.75 -36.30
C SER A 83 11.08 15.26 -36.15
N ALA A 84 9.96 14.85 -36.72
CA ALA A 84 9.51 13.48 -36.90
C ALA A 84 10.49 12.61 -37.71
N PRO A 85 10.58 11.30 -37.36
CA PRO A 85 10.74 10.27 -38.38
C PRO A 85 9.47 9.44 -38.57
N SER A 86 9.31 9.10 -39.83
CA SER A 86 8.18 8.49 -40.51
C SER A 86 7.85 7.06 -40.08
N ALA A 87 6.55 6.78 -40.20
CA ALA A 87 5.85 5.50 -40.27
C ALA A 87 6.68 4.23 -40.60
N ALA A 88 6.49 3.21 -39.76
CA ALA A 88 6.01 1.87 -40.11
C ALA A 88 6.66 0.81 -39.20
N SER A 89 5.96 0.38 -38.16
CA SER A 89 6.16 -0.95 -37.54
C SER A 89 5.05 -1.29 -36.54
N GLY A 90 4.42 -2.44 -36.76
CA GLY A 90 4.00 -3.38 -35.72
C GLY A 90 2.94 -2.94 -34.71
N LEU A 91 1.67 -3.24 -35.01
CA LEU A 91 0.60 -3.41 -34.03
C LEU A 91 0.88 -4.64 -33.15
N ALA A 92 1.78 -4.54 -32.17
CA ALA A 92 1.94 -5.54 -31.12
C ALA A 92 2.60 -4.87 -29.89
N GLY A 93 1.80 -4.60 -28.85
CA GLY A 93 2.30 -4.15 -27.55
C GLY A 93 1.89 -2.74 -27.13
N GLN A 94 0.63 -2.34 -27.34
CA GLN A 94 0.11 -1.22 -26.54
C GLN A 94 -0.14 -1.73 -25.13
N GLU A 95 0.67 -1.27 -24.18
CA GLU A 95 0.40 -1.48 -22.76
C GLU A 95 -1.00 -0.94 -22.45
N PRO A 96 -1.83 -1.68 -21.69
CA PRO A 96 -3.20 -1.27 -21.41
C PRO A 96 -3.19 -0.01 -20.54
N MET A 97 -3.49 1.14 -21.16
CA MET A 97 -3.53 2.44 -20.48
C MET A 97 -4.68 2.49 -19.45
N PRO A 98 -4.50 3.19 -18.30
CA PRO A 98 -5.56 3.40 -17.32
C PRO A 98 -6.70 4.25 -17.88
N VAL A 99 -7.92 4.01 -17.39
CA VAL A 99 -9.18 4.64 -17.87
C VAL A 99 -9.13 6.17 -17.81
N GLU A 100 -8.40 6.73 -16.85
CA GLU A 100 -8.27 8.16 -16.62
C GLU A 100 -7.53 8.89 -17.76
N GLN A 101 -6.83 8.16 -18.64
CA GLN A 101 -6.12 8.71 -19.79
C GLN A 101 -6.92 8.68 -21.09
N PHE A 102 -8.14 8.12 -21.09
CA PHE A 102 -8.97 8.07 -22.29
C PHE A 102 -9.83 9.31 -22.44
N ASP A 103 -9.83 9.89 -23.64
CA ASP A 103 -10.77 10.94 -24.00
C ASP A 103 -12.23 10.47 -23.90
N TRP A 104 -13.11 11.39 -23.51
CA TRP A 104 -14.57 11.17 -23.40
C TRP A 104 -15.19 10.56 -24.67
N SER A 105 -14.67 10.92 -25.84
CA SER A 105 -15.10 10.40 -27.15
C SER A 105 -14.76 8.92 -27.33
N THR A 106 -13.66 8.46 -26.75
CA THR A 106 -13.18 7.08 -26.80
C THR A 106 -13.91 6.23 -25.77
N LEU A 107 -14.14 6.77 -24.57
CA LEU A 107 -14.94 6.13 -23.51
C LEU A 107 -16.37 5.79 -23.97
N LYS A 108 -16.99 6.62 -24.82
CA LYS A 108 -18.32 6.34 -25.39
C LYS A 108 -18.35 5.18 -26.39
N LYS A 109 -17.22 4.85 -27.02
CA LYS A 109 -17.12 3.83 -28.06
C LYS A 109 -16.71 2.46 -27.51
N LEU A 110 -16.06 2.43 -26.35
CA LEU A 110 -15.66 1.20 -25.68
C LEU A 110 -16.87 0.53 -25.01
N PRO A 111 -17.01 -0.81 -25.08
CA PRO A 111 -18.01 -1.51 -24.29
C PRO A 111 -17.73 -1.24 -22.81
N ALA A 112 -18.62 -0.50 -22.15
CA ALA A 112 -18.44 0.12 -20.83
C ALA A 112 -18.42 -0.87 -19.63
N ASN A 113 -17.68 -1.97 -19.75
CA ASN A 113 -17.56 -2.97 -18.69
C ASN A 113 -16.18 -2.84 -18.04
N TYR A 114 -16.11 -2.06 -16.96
CA TYR A 114 -14.90 -1.93 -16.16
C TYR A 114 -14.97 -2.82 -14.92
N CYS A 115 -13.82 -3.35 -14.50
CA CYS A 115 -13.73 -4.03 -13.23
C CYS A 115 -13.86 -3.03 -12.07
N GLY A 116 -14.77 -3.27 -11.13
CA GLY A 116 -14.94 -2.43 -9.94
C GLY A 116 -13.75 -2.46 -8.98
N SER A 117 -12.86 -3.45 -9.08
CA SER A 117 -11.67 -3.57 -8.22
C SER A 117 -10.42 -2.94 -8.83
N CYS A 118 -9.97 -3.41 -10.01
CA CYS A 118 -8.75 -2.89 -10.64
C CYS A 118 -8.99 -1.72 -11.61
N ARG A 119 -10.25 -1.38 -11.91
CA ARG A 119 -10.65 -0.35 -12.89
C ARG A 119 -10.16 -0.60 -14.33
N MET A 120 -9.59 -1.77 -14.61
CA MET A 120 -9.21 -2.15 -15.99
C MET A 120 -10.43 -2.51 -16.82
N PRO A 121 -10.40 -2.25 -18.14
CA PRO A 121 -11.43 -2.72 -19.06
C PRO A 121 -11.51 -4.24 -19.04
N VAL A 122 -12.73 -4.78 -18.96
CA VAL A 122 -13.00 -6.22 -18.99
C VAL A 122 -13.84 -6.52 -20.21
N GLU A 123 -13.40 -7.48 -21.01
CA GLU A 123 -14.18 -7.97 -22.14
C GLU A 123 -15.56 -8.46 -21.67
N ALA A 124 -16.60 -8.17 -22.45
CA ALA A 124 -17.99 -8.46 -22.08
C ALA A 124 -18.31 -9.96 -21.99
N ASP A 125 -17.38 -10.82 -22.39
CA ASP A 125 -17.56 -12.26 -22.43
C ASP A 125 -17.87 -12.83 -21.02
N PRO A 126 -18.99 -13.56 -20.86
CA PRO A 126 -19.40 -14.10 -19.56
C PRO A 126 -18.42 -15.15 -19.01
N THR A 127 -17.51 -15.68 -19.83
CA THR A 127 -16.44 -16.61 -19.42
C THR A 127 -15.26 -15.90 -18.76
N LYS A 128 -15.04 -14.63 -19.09
CA LYS A 128 -13.95 -13.79 -18.55
C LYS A 128 -14.42 -12.88 -17.41
N ARG A 129 -15.75 -12.72 -17.30
CA ARG A 129 -16.45 -11.90 -16.30
C ARG A 129 -17.03 -12.76 -15.17
N VAL A 130 -16.87 -12.30 -13.93
CA VAL A 130 -17.61 -12.86 -12.79
C VAL A 130 -18.61 -11.81 -12.31
N THR A 131 -19.90 -12.09 -12.46
CA THR A 131 -20.98 -11.30 -11.85
C THR A 131 -21.43 -11.97 -10.58
N LYS A 132 -21.37 -11.23 -9.46
CA LYS A 132 -22.01 -11.67 -8.24
C LYS A 132 -23.53 -11.48 -8.40
N LYS A 133 -24.31 -12.53 -8.10
CA LYS A 133 -25.78 -12.50 -8.18
C LYS A 133 -26.31 -11.31 -7.35
N GLY A 134 -26.95 -10.34 -8.02
CA GLY A 134 -27.56 -9.16 -7.38
C GLY A 134 -26.66 -7.93 -7.21
N HIS A 135 -25.39 -7.94 -7.65
CA HIS A 135 -24.56 -6.73 -7.65
C HIS A 135 -24.30 -6.22 -9.07
N ALA A 136 -24.52 -4.93 -9.28
CA ALA A 136 -24.21 -4.24 -10.54
C ALA A 136 -22.69 -4.15 -10.80
N THR A 137 -21.86 -4.34 -9.78
CA THR A 137 -20.41 -4.24 -9.88
C THR A 137 -19.81 -5.47 -10.56
N LEU A 138 -19.08 -5.21 -11.64
CA LEU A 138 -18.41 -6.19 -12.47
C LEU A 138 -17.01 -6.49 -11.89
N SER A 139 -16.62 -7.76 -11.76
CA SER A 139 -15.26 -8.12 -11.33
C SER A 139 -14.54 -8.94 -12.40
N CYS A 140 -13.28 -8.56 -12.66
CA CYS A 140 -12.38 -9.33 -13.50
C CYS A 140 -12.05 -10.69 -12.85
N LYS A 141 -11.79 -11.73 -13.65
CA LYS A 141 -11.42 -13.08 -13.13
C LYS A 141 -10.18 -13.04 -12.24
N THR A 142 -9.17 -12.26 -12.60
CA THR A 142 -7.93 -12.11 -11.82
C THR A 142 -8.21 -11.48 -10.46
N CYS A 143 -8.98 -10.40 -10.44
CA CYS A 143 -9.42 -9.66 -9.25
C CYS A 143 -10.24 -10.57 -8.32
N HIS A 144 -11.14 -11.36 -8.90
CA HIS A 144 -11.94 -12.34 -8.17
C HIS A 144 -11.07 -13.45 -7.56
N ASN A 145 -10.08 -13.95 -8.30
CA ASN A 145 -9.13 -14.95 -7.81
C ASN A 145 -8.28 -14.41 -6.65
N VAL A 146 -7.71 -13.20 -6.79
CA VAL A 146 -6.95 -12.52 -5.73
C VAL A 146 -7.82 -12.38 -4.48
N THR A 147 -9.05 -11.86 -4.65
CA THR A 147 -10.01 -11.67 -3.56
C THR A 147 -10.34 -12.99 -2.86
N SER A 148 -10.58 -14.05 -3.64
CA SER A 148 -10.87 -15.37 -3.11
C SER A 148 -9.67 -15.98 -2.37
N MET A 149 -8.44 -15.75 -2.84
CA MET A 149 -7.22 -16.17 -2.13
C MET A 149 -7.06 -15.42 -0.80
N LEU A 150 -7.29 -14.11 -0.80
CA LEU A 150 -7.26 -13.28 0.39
C LEU A 150 -8.25 -13.79 1.44
N TYR A 151 -9.54 -13.96 1.09
CA TYR A 151 -10.55 -14.46 2.03
C TYR A 151 -10.25 -15.86 2.57
N LYS A 152 -9.65 -16.74 1.75
CA LYS A 152 -9.33 -18.13 2.15
C LYS A 152 -8.15 -18.23 3.11
N ARG A 153 -7.21 -17.27 3.08
CA ARG A 153 -5.93 -17.37 3.80
C ARG A 153 -5.76 -16.31 4.89
N ILE A 154 -6.37 -15.14 4.73
CA ILE A 154 -6.23 -14.00 5.63
C ILE A 154 -7.61 -13.45 6.00
N ASN A 155 -7.79 -13.10 7.28
CA ASN A 155 -8.96 -12.35 7.69
C ASN A 155 -8.77 -10.86 7.33
N MET A 156 -9.44 -10.41 6.26
CA MET A 156 -9.33 -9.05 5.72
C MET A 156 -9.64 -7.94 6.73
N GLN A 157 -10.48 -8.20 7.74
CA GLN A 157 -10.80 -7.22 8.77
C GLN A 157 -9.63 -7.05 9.75
N THR A 158 -8.93 -8.13 10.08
CA THR A 158 -7.81 -8.07 11.05
C THR A 158 -6.56 -7.41 10.48
N VAL A 159 -6.38 -7.44 9.16
CA VAL A 159 -5.21 -6.83 8.50
C VAL A 159 -5.41 -5.37 8.15
N GLY A 160 -6.61 -4.81 8.34
CA GLY A 160 -6.90 -3.41 7.99
C GLY A 160 -7.03 -3.16 6.49
N PHE A 161 -7.28 -4.19 5.66
CA PHE A 161 -7.41 -4.00 4.21
C PHE A 161 -8.58 -3.09 3.84
N LYS A 162 -9.63 -3.05 4.67
CA LYS A 162 -10.77 -2.14 4.50
C LYS A 162 -10.41 -0.67 4.68
N ASP A 163 -9.33 -0.39 5.39
CA ASP A 163 -8.87 0.98 5.67
C ASP A 163 -7.98 1.52 4.55
N ILE A 164 -7.65 0.69 3.56
CA ILE A 164 -6.87 1.09 2.39
C ILE A 164 -7.76 1.92 1.47
N PRO A 165 -7.33 3.13 1.05
CA PRO A 165 -8.07 3.94 0.10
C PRO A 165 -8.40 3.16 -1.19
N PRO A 166 -9.58 3.38 -1.80
CA PRO A 166 -10.00 2.59 -2.96
C PRO A 166 -9.08 2.74 -4.18
N ALA A 167 -8.37 3.87 -4.30
CA ALA A 167 -7.35 4.07 -5.32
C ALA A 167 -6.13 3.14 -5.11
N GLN A 168 -5.58 3.10 -3.89
CA GLN A 168 -4.46 2.21 -3.55
C GLN A 168 -4.86 0.72 -3.63
N ALA A 169 -6.12 0.40 -3.31
CA ALA A 169 -6.66 -0.94 -3.50
C ALA A 169 -6.71 -1.31 -5.00
N ALA A 170 -7.08 -0.37 -5.88
CA ALA A 170 -7.06 -0.59 -7.33
C ALA A 170 -5.64 -0.87 -7.83
N ASP A 171 -4.65 -0.09 -7.38
CA ASP A 171 -3.23 -0.31 -7.71
C ASP A 171 -2.75 -1.70 -7.27
N PHE A 172 -3.16 -2.15 -6.07
CA PHE A 172 -2.86 -3.50 -5.60
C PHE A 172 -3.39 -4.57 -6.56
N PHE A 173 -4.65 -4.45 -7.00
CA PHE A 173 -5.23 -5.41 -7.95
C PHE A 173 -4.62 -5.31 -9.35
N GLN A 174 -4.20 -4.13 -9.79
CA GLN A 174 -3.49 -3.94 -11.06
C GLN A 174 -2.11 -4.61 -11.02
N LYS A 175 -1.31 -4.36 -9.98
CA LYS A 175 -0.02 -5.02 -9.77
C LYS A 175 -0.17 -6.54 -9.68
N ALA A 176 -1.19 -7.03 -8.97
CA ALA A 176 -1.48 -8.46 -8.93
C ALA A 176 -1.87 -9.03 -10.31
N GLY A 177 -2.56 -8.23 -11.14
CA GLY A 177 -2.85 -8.54 -12.53
C GLY A 177 -1.59 -8.68 -13.38
N GLN A 178 -0.67 -7.72 -13.27
CA GLN A 178 0.63 -7.74 -13.95
C GLN A 178 1.48 -8.95 -13.55
N LEU A 179 1.51 -9.30 -12.26
CA LEU A 179 2.19 -10.54 -11.82
C LEU A 179 1.51 -11.80 -12.37
N CYS A 180 0.18 -11.82 -12.48
CA CYS A 180 -0.53 -12.94 -13.08
C CYS A 180 -0.20 -13.09 -14.57
N GLU A 181 0.00 -11.99 -15.30
CA GLU A 181 0.41 -11.99 -16.70
C GLU A 181 1.87 -12.44 -16.85
N LYS A 182 2.78 -11.90 -16.03
CA LYS A 182 4.21 -12.23 -16.07
C LYS A 182 4.50 -13.70 -15.74
N TYR A 183 3.85 -14.25 -14.71
CA TYR A 183 4.12 -15.61 -14.23
C TYR A 183 3.09 -16.64 -14.71
N GLY A 184 2.05 -16.23 -15.44
CA GLY A 184 0.93 -17.05 -15.92
C GLY A 184 -0.03 -17.55 -14.83
N ARG A 185 0.48 -17.81 -13.62
CA ARG A 185 -0.31 -18.21 -12.44
C ARG A 185 0.03 -17.35 -11.24
N LEU A 186 -1.00 -16.86 -10.58
CA LEU A 186 -0.86 -16.07 -9.37
C LEU A 186 -0.63 -16.97 -8.15
N GLU A 187 0.56 -16.87 -7.55
CA GLU A 187 0.91 -17.57 -6.32
C GLU A 187 0.59 -16.74 -5.07
N TRP A 188 0.35 -17.43 -3.95
CA TRP A 188 0.05 -16.75 -2.68
C TRP A 188 1.23 -15.92 -2.16
N SER A 189 2.46 -16.40 -2.35
CA SER A 189 3.70 -15.69 -2.00
C SER A 189 3.71 -14.28 -2.59
N HIS A 190 3.40 -14.17 -3.89
CA HIS A 190 3.34 -12.90 -4.62
C HIS A 190 2.23 -11.99 -4.11
N VAL A 191 1.02 -12.52 -3.90
CA VAL A 191 -0.11 -11.73 -3.37
C VAL A 191 0.20 -11.23 -1.96
N LYS A 192 0.84 -12.06 -1.13
CA LYS A 192 1.25 -11.71 0.23
C LYS A 192 2.32 -10.62 0.24
N GLY A 193 3.32 -10.71 -0.64
CA GLY A 193 4.34 -9.67 -0.80
C GLY A 193 3.73 -8.32 -1.17
N LEU A 194 2.91 -8.28 -2.23
CA LEU A 194 2.22 -7.06 -2.65
C LEU A 194 1.32 -6.47 -1.54
N LEU A 195 0.63 -7.33 -0.79
CA LEU A 195 -0.21 -6.89 0.32
C LEU A 195 0.65 -6.30 1.45
N GLN A 196 1.78 -6.92 1.77
CA GLN A 196 2.72 -6.43 2.77
C GLN A 196 3.24 -5.05 2.38
N ASP A 197 3.71 -4.87 1.15
CA ASP A 197 4.23 -3.59 0.66
C ASP A 197 3.19 -2.47 0.79
N LYS A 198 1.94 -2.75 0.39
CA LYS A 198 0.85 -1.78 0.48
C LYS A 198 0.46 -1.41 1.91
N LEU A 199 0.49 -2.38 2.83
CA LEU A 199 0.24 -2.12 4.24
C LEU A 199 1.39 -1.35 4.90
N VAL A 200 2.63 -1.58 4.46
CA VAL A 200 3.79 -0.79 4.91
C VAL A 200 3.68 0.64 4.41
N GLU A 201 3.43 0.86 3.11
CA GLU A 201 3.19 2.20 2.54
C GLU A 201 2.09 2.93 3.33
N GLN A 202 0.97 2.27 3.62
CA GLN A 202 -0.13 2.87 4.37
C GLN A 202 0.25 3.21 5.82
N GLU A 203 0.94 2.32 6.53
CA GLU A 203 1.34 2.57 7.92
C GLU A 203 2.41 3.66 8.00
N MET A 204 3.31 3.76 7.01
CA MET A 204 4.25 4.87 6.87
C MET A 204 3.52 6.20 6.71
N LEU A 205 2.55 6.28 5.79
CA LEU A 205 1.74 7.49 5.59
C LEU A 205 0.98 7.89 6.85
N LYS A 206 0.45 6.92 7.62
CA LYS A 206 -0.21 7.19 8.92
C LYS A 206 0.78 7.73 9.96
N GLN A 207 1.99 7.20 10.01
CA GLN A 207 3.03 7.68 10.93
C GLN A 207 3.52 9.09 10.59
N THR A 208 3.52 9.46 9.30
CA THR A 208 3.86 10.82 8.87
C THR A 208 2.92 11.88 9.45
N VAL A 209 1.69 11.52 9.83
CA VAL A 209 0.72 12.48 10.39
C VAL A 209 0.98 12.76 11.88
N ALA A 210 1.71 11.89 12.58
CA ALA A 210 2.00 12.02 14.01
C ALA A 210 3.43 12.53 14.27
N VAL A 211 3.80 13.67 13.69
CA VAL A 211 5.14 14.25 13.88
C VAL A 211 5.17 15.06 15.17
N HIS A 212 5.63 14.42 16.24
CA HIS A 212 5.92 15.14 17.47
C HIS A 212 7.41 15.45 17.58
N GLY A 213 7.78 16.69 17.24
CA GLY A 213 9.10 17.23 17.57
C GLY A 213 9.25 17.47 19.08
N LYS A 214 10.49 17.34 19.59
CA LYS A 214 10.84 17.80 20.94
C LYS A 214 11.19 19.29 20.88
N PHE A 215 10.79 20.06 21.90
CA PHE A 215 11.25 21.43 22.05
C PHE A 215 12.71 21.44 22.50
N LEU A 216 13.58 22.02 21.69
CA LEU A 216 15.01 22.15 21.97
C LEU A 216 15.46 23.60 21.69
N PRO A 217 16.47 24.11 22.41
CA PRO A 217 17.02 25.44 22.15
C PRO A 217 17.76 25.47 20.80
N LEU A 218 17.90 26.67 20.21
CA LEU A 218 18.52 26.86 18.89
C LEU A 218 19.94 26.30 18.81
N SER A 219 20.73 26.42 19.87
CA SER A 219 22.11 25.89 19.92
C SER A 219 22.17 24.38 19.72
N VAL A 220 21.17 23.64 20.20
CA VAL A 220 21.10 22.18 20.02
C VAL A 220 20.69 21.82 18.58
N TRP A 221 19.88 22.66 17.94
CA TRP A 221 19.53 22.48 16.52
C TRP A 221 20.71 22.80 15.58
N GLU A 222 21.47 23.85 15.91
CA GLU A 222 22.71 24.22 15.20
C GLU A 222 23.74 23.09 15.27
N GLN A 223 23.97 22.50 16.45
CA GLN A 223 24.87 21.36 16.62
C GLN A 223 24.45 20.12 15.82
N LYS A 224 23.15 19.97 15.57
CA LYS A 224 22.60 18.90 14.74
C LYS A 224 22.66 19.22 13.24
N GLY A 225 23.15 20.40 12.86
CA GLY A 225 23.29 20.83 11.47
C GLY A 225 21.99 21.34 10.84
N PHE A 226 21.01 21.74 11.64
CA PHE A 226 19.79 22.37 11.12
C PHE A 226 19.95 23.88 11.00
N ASP A 227 19.28 24.47 10.02
CA ASP A 227 19.28 25.91 9.77
C ASP A 227 18.46 26.66 10.85
N THR A 228 19.16 27.39 11.71
CA THR A 228 18.59 28.09 12.85
C THR A 228 17.71 29.27 12.45
N GLU A 229 18.01 29.94 11.34
CA GLU A 229 17.23 31.09 10.86
C GLU A 229 15.86 30.62 10.38
N ARG A 230 15.84 29.54 9.58
CA ARG A 230 14.61 28.92 9.09
C ARG A 230 13.74 28.38 10.22
N ILE A 231 14.36 27.78 11.25
CA ILE A 231 13.65 27.30 12.45
C ILE A 231 13.04 28.47 13.21
N LYS A 232 13.77 29.56 13.41
CA LYS A 232 13.29 30.72 14.16
C LYS A 232 12.07 31.39 13.51
N GLN A 233 11.99 31.35 12.17
CA GLN A 233 10.89 31.93 11.40
C GLN A 233 9.65 31.03 11.35
N ASN A 234 9.83 29.71 11.15
CA ASN A 234 8.73 28.81 10.81
C ASN A 234 8.29 27.86 11.94
N ALA A 235 9.16 27.61 12.93
CA ALA A 235 8.88 26.60 13.95
C ALA A 235 8.00 27.12 15.08
N GLU A 236 7.22 26.22 15.66
CA GLU A 236 6.49 26.46 16.90
C GLU A 236 7.48 26.77 18.04
N LYS A 237 7.28 27.91 18.71
CA LYS A 237 8.13 28.37 19.82
C LYS A 237 7.39 28.29 21.14
N GLN A 238 8.08 27.83 22.17
CA GLN A 238 7.56 27.79 23.54
C GLN A 238 8.58 28.44 24.49
N ARG A 239 8.09 29.13 25.51
CA ARG A 239 8.95 29.70 26.55
C ARG A 239 9.28 28.64 27.60
N SER A 240 10.56 28.44 27.87
CA SER A 240 11.08 27.57 28.93
C SER A 240 11.59 28.44 30.07
N ASP A 241 11.46 27.95 31.30
CA ASP A 241 11.95 28.64 32.50
C ASP A 241 13.49 28.71 32.54
N ILE A 242 14.17 27.77 31.87
CA ILE A 242 15.63 27.62 31.95
C ILE A 242 16.35 28.18 30.71
N PHE A 243 15.77 28.03 29.52
CA PHE A 243 16.45 28.28 28.24
C PHE A 243 15.81 29.39 27.38
N ASP A 244 15.02 30.27 27.99
CA ASP A 244 14.22 31.31 27.32
C ASP A 244 13.29 30.74 26.24
N TRP A 245 13.72 30.71 24.98
CA TRP A 245 12.92 30.27 23.84
C TRP A 245 13.41 28.92 23.32
N VAL A 246 12.51 27.93 23.32
CA VAL A 246 12.73 26.61 22.74
C VAL A 246 11.86 26.42 21.51
N TYR A 247 12.37 25.70 20.51
CA TYR A 247 11.74 25.54 19.20
C TYR A 247 11.49 24.07 18.93
N ARG A 248 10.31 23.77 18.39
CA ARG A 248 9.91 22.42 18.02
C ARG A 248 10.00 22.24 16.52
N VAL A 249 10.99 21.45 16.11
CA VAL A 249 11.16 21.04 14.71
C VAL A 249 10.45 19.70 14.52
N PRO A 250 9.46 19.60 13.61
CA PRO A 250 8.81 18.34 13.29
C PRO A 250 9.80 17.45 12.53
N ILE A 251 10.42 16.50 13.24
CA ILE A 251 11.31 15.51 12.64
C ILE A 251 10.53 14.22 12.42
N LEU A 252 10.43 13.83 11.16
CA LEU A 252 9.88 12.56 10.73
C LEU A 252 10.94 11.46 10.87
N GLU A 253 10.99 10.82 12.05
CA GLU A 253 11.80 9.62 12.23
C GLU A 253 10.92 8.38 11.97
N ILE A 254 10.88 7.93 10.71
CA ILE A 254 10.19 6.70 10.33
C ILE A 254 11.24 5.62 10.11
N SER A 255 11.29 4.64 11.02
CA SER A 255 12.15 3.46 10.84
C SER A 255 11.43 2.40 10.00
N HIS A 256 11.77 2.34 8.71
CA HIS A 256 11.15 1.43 7.74
C HIS A 256 11.16 -0.04 8.20
N GLU A 257 12.24 -0.48 8.84
CA GLU A 257 12.38 -1.85 9.37
C GLU A 257 11.35 -2.16 10.45
N LYS A 258 11.12 -1.24 11.40
CA LYS A 258 10.13 -1.45 12.47
C LYS A 258 8.71 -1.52 11.92
N VAL A 259 8.40 -0.68 10.93
CA VAL A 259 7.09 -0.70 10.26
C VAL A 259 6.89 -2.01 9.51
N THR A 260 7.89 -2.44 8.75
CA THR A 260 7.86 -3.68 7.98
C THR A 260 7.68 -4.90 8.89
N GLU A 261 8.44 -4.99 9.97
CA GLU A 261 8.32 -6.10 10.93
C GLU A 261 6.96 -6.11 11.63
N LYS A 262 6.44 -4.95 12.02
CA LYS A 262 5.09 -4.83 12.61
C LYS A 262 4.00 -5.31 11.64
N VAL A 263 4.08 -4.94 10.36
CA VAL A 263 3.14 -5.39 9.32
C VAL A 263 3.28 -6.90 9.08
N ARG A 264 4.51 -7.42 9.00
CA ARG A 264 4.80 -8.86 8.85
C ARG A 264 4.20 -9.67 10.01
N GLN A 265 4.35 -9.21 11.24
CA GLN A 265 3.76 -9.86 12.43
C GLN A 265 2.22 -9.83 12.39
N ARG A 266 1.60 -8.70 12.00
CA ARG A 266 0.15 -8.61 11.83
C ARG A 266 -0.37 -9.60 10.79
N LEU A 267 0.30 -9.72 9.65
CA LEU A 267 -0.04 -10.68 8.60
C LEU A 267 0.07 -12.13 9.09
N LEU A 268 1.15 -12.49 9.78
CA LEU A 268 1.33 -13.83 10.35
C LEU A 268 0.25 -14.17 11.40
N GLN A 269 -0.12 -13.22 12.26
CA GLN A 269 -1.19 -13.41 13.23
C GLN A 269 -2.55 -13.60 12.53
N ALA A 270 -2.81 -12.86 11.46
CA ALA A 270 -4.04 -12.98 10.68
C ALA A 270 -4.14 -14.34 9.98
N GLU A 271 -3.04 -14.84 9.41
CA GLU A 271 -2.97 -16.18 8.79
C GLU A 271 -3.24 -17.28 9.84
N ARG A 272 -2.62 -17.20 11.02
CA ARG A 272 -2.84 -18.16 12.12
C ARG A 272 -4.31 -18.21 12.56
N LYS A 273 -5.00 -17.07 12.60
CA LYS A 273 -6.41 -16.99 13.00
C LYS A 273 -7.35 -17.69 12.01
N VAL A 274 -7.05 -17.65 10.71
CA VAL A 274 -7.84 -18.36 9.69
C VAL A 274 -7.64 -19.87 9.80
N GLY A 275 -6.40 -20.31 10.03
CA GLY A 275 -6.08 -21.72 10.25
C GLY A 275 -6.81 -22.32 11.46
N LYS A 276 -6.88 -21.58 12.57
CA LYS A 276 -7.59 -22.04 13.79
C LYS A 276 -9.09 -22.25 13.55
N ARG A 277 -9.76 -21.34 12.83
CA ARG A 277 -11.19 -21.47 12.51
C ARG A 277 -11.48 -22.69 11.65
N LYS A 278 -10.58 -22.98 10.71
CA LYS A 278 -10.72 -24.16 9.86
C LYS A 278 -10.56 -25.46 10.66
N ALA A 279 -9.64 -25.48 11.62
CA ALA A 279 -9.45 -26.62 12.50
C ALA A 279 -10.64 -26.84 13.45
N SER A 280 -11.19 -25.77 14.04
CA SER A 280 -12.37 -25.89 14.92
C SER A 280 -13.62 -26.32 14.14
N GLN A 281 -13.84 -25.77 12.95
CA GLN A 281 -14.98 -26.15 12.11
C GLN A 281 -14.92 -27.63 11.66
N GLN A 282 -13.72 -28.17 11.45
CA GLN A 282 -13.56 -29.60 11.13
C GLN A 282 -13.85 -30.53 12.31
N MET A 283 -13.65 -30.08 13.55
CA MET A 283 -13.99 -30.90 14.72
C MET A 283 -15.51 -30.93 14.97
N GLU A 284 -16.21 -29.82 14.70
CA GLU A 284 -17.67 -29.75 14.89
C GLU A 284 -18.45 -30.61 13.88
N ASP A 285 -17.97 -30.75 12.65
CA ASP A 285 -18.65 -31.57 11.63
C ASP A 285 -18.44 -33.09 11.83
N GLU A 286 -17.38 -33.54 12.52
CA GLU A 286 -17.18 -34.98 12.79
C GLU A 286 -17.94 -35.50 14.02
N ASP A 287 -18.31 -34.64 14.97
CA ASP A 287 -19.05 -35.04 16.18
C ASP A 287 -20.59 -35.08 16.02
N VAL A 288 -21.13 -34.79 14.82
CA VAL A 288 -22.58 -34.85 14.53
C VAL A 288 -22.99 -36.13 13.79
N VAL A 289 -22.07 -37.08 13.57
CA VAL A 289 -22.34 -38.33 12.86
C VAL A 289 -22.32 -39.54 13.81
N ASP A 290 -23.17 -39.59 14.85
CA ASP A 290 -23.48 -40.88 15.51
C ASP A 290 -24.73 -40.92 16.44
N LEU A 291 -25.86 -40.34 16.00
CA LEU A 291 -27.17 -40.63 16.63
C LEU A 291 -28.28 -40.72 15.58
N GLU A 292 -28.18 -41.67 14.65
CA GLU A 292 -29.38 -42.25 14.02
C GLU A 292 -29.65 -43.64 14.60
N VAL A 293 -30.72 -43.67 15.40
CA VAL A 293 -31.32 -44.83 16.03
C VAL A 293 -31.92 -45.77 14.98
N ASP A 294 -31.61 -47.05 15.15
CA ASP A 294 -32.22 -48.23 14.54
C ASP A 294 -33.67 -48.09 14.05
N THR A 295 -33.90 -48.33 12.75
CA THR A 295 -34.99 -49.21 12.29
C THR A 295 -34.58 -50.08 11.09
N LYS A 296 -33.93 -51.22 11.40
CA LYS A 296 -34.22 -52.59 10.90
C LYS A 296 -34.58 -52.77 9.39
N ALA A 297 -33.64 -53.33 8.60
CA ALA A 297 -33.76 -54.69 8.01
C ALA A 297 -32.64 -55.08 7.01
N LYS A 298 -31.88 -56.12 7.38
CA LYS A 298 -31.23 -57.16 6.53
C LYS A 298 -30.49 -56.73 5.24
N SER A 299 -29.16 -56.93 5.20
CA SER A 299 -28.54 -58.16 4.65
C SER A 299 -27.01 -58.12 4.51
N LYS A 300 -26.38 -59.19 5.03
CA LYS A 300 -25.15 -59.89 4.60
C LYS A 300 -23.81 -59.15 4.49
N THR A 301 -23.06 -59.21 5.59
CA THR A 301 -21.78 -59.95 5.74
C THR A 301 -20.79 -59.95 4.55
N LYS A 302 -19.72 -59.16 4.67
CA LYS A 302 -18.36 -59.61 4.32
C LYS A 302 -17.35 -59.07 5.35
N LYS A 303 -16.86 -60.01 6.14
CA LYS A 303 -15.87 -59.88 7.23
C LYS A 303 -14.47 -59.73 6.61
N VAL A 304 -13.75 -58.66 6.92
CA VAL A 304 -12.28 -58.57 6.73
C VAL A 304 -11.67 -58.30 8.11
N PRO A 305 -10.59 -59.00 8.52
CA PRO A 305 -10.10 -58.96 9.89
C PRO A 305 -9.38 -57.65 10.24
N GLN A 306 -9.71 -57.15 11.42
CA GLN A 306 -9.19 -55.94 12.04
C GLN A 306 -8.13 -56.35 13.08
N GLU A 307 -6.90 -56.57 12.63
CA GLU A 307 -5.71 -56.65 13.49
C GLU A 307 -4.56 -56.00 12.71
N LYS A 308 -4.32 -54.70 12.96
CA LYS A 308 -3.11 -53.89 12.68
C LYS A 308 -3.42 -52.38 12.79
N LYS A 309 -3.98 -51.93 13.93
CA LYS A 309 -4.27 -50.50 14.18
C LYS A 309 -3.49 -49.91 15.37
N ASP A 310 -2.49 -50.60 15.91
CA ASP A 310 -1.66 -50.08 17.01
C ASP A 310 -0.17 -49.90 16.65
N GLU A 311 0.23 -50.17 15.41
CA GLU A 311 1.63 -49.98 14.96
C GLU A 311 1.79 -48.88 13.89
N ALA A 312 0.73 -48.15 13.56
CA ALA A 312 0.77 -47.02 12.60
C ALA A 312 0.87 -45.64 13.27
N LYS A 313 0.87 -45.57 14.61
CA LYS A 313 1.00 -44.30 15.36
C LYS A 313 2.44 -43.94 15.77
N LYS A 314 3.43 -44.80 15.46
CA LYS A 314 4.86 -44.54 15.72
C LYS A 314 5.71 -44.29 14.47
N ALA A 315 5.12 -44.40 13.27
CA ALA A 315 5.79 -44.04 12.00
C ALA A 315 5.48 -42.61 11.52
N ASN A 316 4.47 -41.93 12.09
CA ASN A 316 4.18 -40.52 11.78
C ASN A 316 4.89 -39.55 12.73
N ALA A 317 6.14 -39.88 13.07
CA ALA A 317 7.09 -39.04 13.80
C ALA A 317 8.48 -39.04 13.14
N VAL A 318 8.64 -39.70 11.98
CA VAL A 318 9.89 -39.78 11.21
C VAL A 318 9.57 -39.60 9.72
N SER A 319 9.26 -38.37 9.31
CA SER A 319 9.36 -37.88 7.91
C SER A 319 8.77 -36.47 7.80
N LEU A 320 9.33 -35.55 8.60
CA LEU A 320 9.31 -34.12 8.32
C LEU A 320 10.75 -33.60 8.17
N GLU A 321 11.65 -34.46 7.71
CA GLU A 321 12.82 -34.01 6.98
C GLU A 321 12.37 -33.87 5.53
N MET A 322 11.84 -32.69 5.20
CA MET A 322 11.90 -32.25 3.82
C MET A 322 13.39 -32.28 3.43
N PRO A 323 13.78 -32.87 2.29
CA PRO A 323 15.05 -32.48 1.70
C PRO A 323 14.93 -30.97 1.48
N GLY A 324 15.69 -30.20 2.27
CA GLY A 324 16.02 -28.84 1.92
C GLY A 324 16.60 -28.90 0.53
N ARG A 325 15.78 -28.63 -0.48
CA ARG A 325 16.31 -28.02 -1.68
C ARG A 325 16.71 -26.65 -1.19
N ASP A 326 17.99 -26.54 -0.88
CA ASP A 326 18.65 -25.28 -0.62
C ASP A 326 18.43 -24.40 -1.86
N CYS A 327 17.35 -23.63 -1.85
CA CYS A 327 17.07 -22.61 -2.87
C CYS A 327 18.05 -21.42 -2.75
N THR A 328 19.15 -21.58 -2.00
CA THR A 328 20.21 -20.59 -1.84
C THR A 328 21.09 -20.53 -3.07
N ASP A 329 21.31 -21.65 -3.77
CA ASP A 329 22.24 -21.70 -4.90
C ASP A 329 21.73 -20.91 -6.12
N ASP A 330 20.41 -20.88 -6.36
CA ASP A 330 19.81 -20.06 -7.42
C ASP A 330 19.81 -18.55 -7.07
N LEU A 331 19.71 -18.21 -5.78
CA LEU A 331 19.76 -16.82 -5.30
C LEU A 331 21.18 -16.26 -5.38
N GLU A 332 22.21 -17.07 -5.10
CA GLU A 332 23.60 -16.66 -5.24
C GLU A 332 23.94 -16.33 -6.70
N ALA A 333 23.51 -17.15 -7.66
CA ALA A 333 23.71 -16.91 -9.09
C ALA A 333 23.04 -15.60 -9.58
N GLU A 334 21.84 -15.27 -9.09
CA GLU A 334 21.17 -14.01 -9.42
C GLU A 334 21.87 -12.79 -8.80
N THR A 335 22.39 -12.91 -7.57
CA THR A 335 23.12 -11.81 -6.92
C THR A 335 24.48 -11.53 -7.55
N GLU A 336 25.19 -12.55 -8.05
CA GLU A 336 26.44 -12.37 -8.79
C GLU A 336 26.21 -11.61 -10.11
N GLY A 337 25.11 -11.91 -10.82
CA GLY A 337 24.73 -11.18 -12.02
C GLY A 337 24.51 -9.69 -11.75
N PHE A 338 23.80 -9.36 -10.67
CA PHE A 338 23.54 -7.97 -10.30
C PHE A 338 24.81 -7.21 -9.87
N LEU A 339 25.69 -7.86 -9.10
CA LEU A 339 26.98 -7.29 -8.71
C LEU A 339 27.89 -7.03 -9.92
N LYS A 340 27.84 -7.87 -10.95
CA LYS A 340 28.58 -7.65 -12.19
C LYS A 340 28.09 -6.41 -12.94
N VAL A 341 26.77 -6.24 -13.06
CA VAL A 341 26.17 -5.05 -13.70
C VAL A 341 26.51 -3.77 -12.94
N LEU A 342 26.47 -3.80 -11.60
CA LEU A 342 26.87 -2.66 -10.77
C LEU A 342 28.35 -2.32 -10.94
N LYS A 343 29.24 -3.32 -10.99
CA LYS A 343 30.67 -3.11 -11.24
C LYS A 343 30.91 -2.47 -12.59
N GLU A 344 30.27 -2.97 -13.65
CA GLU A 344 30.38 -2.40 -15.00
C GLU A 344 29.85 -0.95 -15.06
N ALA A 345 28.72 -0.66 -14.42
CA ALA A 345 28.18 0.70 -14.33
C ALA A 345 29.10 1.66 -13.55
N THR A 346 29.68 1.21 -12.43
CA THR A 346 30.65 2.02 -11.67
C THR A 346 31.93 2.26 -12.45
N GLN A 347 32.43 1.26 -13.18
CA GLN A 347 33.62 1.42 -14.02
C GLN A 347 33.35 2.44 -15.15
N PHE A 348 32.19 2.36 -15.80
CA PHE A 348 31.79 3.33 -16.81
C PHE A 348 31.74 4.76 -16.27
N TYR A 349 31.23 4.95 -15.04
CA TYR A 349 31.20 6.25 -14.39
C TYR A 349 32.61 6.78 -14.07
N ILE A 350 33.51 5.92 -13.57
CA ILE A 350 34.91 6.27 -13.30
C ILE A 350 35.62 6.67 -14.59
N ASP A 351 35.46 5.90 -15.67
CA ASP A 351 36.08 6.19 -16.97
C ASP A 351 35.58 7.52 -17.54
N THR A 352 34.29 7.81 -17.39
CA THR A 352 33.69 9.09 -17.79
C THR A 352 34.27 10.27 -16.99
N LEU A 353 34.50 10.10 -15.69
CA LEU A 353 35.12 11.12 -14.86
C LEU A 353 36.59 11.34 -15.21
N CYS A 354 37.34 10.26 -15.46
CA CYS A 354 38.73 10.34 -15.93
C CYS A 354 38.84 11.04 -17.29
N GLN A 355 37.91 10.79 -18.22
CA GLN A 355 37.91 11.45 -19.52
C GLN A 355 37.56 12.94 -19.40
N LYS A 356 36.72 13.34 -18.44
CA LYS A 356 36.44 14.76 -18.17
C LYS A 356 37.63 15.47 -17.53
N SER A 357 38.38 14.82 -16.66
CA SER A 357 39.54 15.44 -16.00
C SER A 357 40.73 15.63 -16.96
N THR A 358 40.94 14.73 -17.92
CA THR A 358 41.96 14.91 -18.97
C THR A 358 41.62 16.09 -19.87
N ASN A 359 40.36 16.19 -20.32
CA ASN A 359 39.89 17.34 -21.11
C ASN A 359 40.04 18.67 -20.36
N PHE A 360 39.81 18.68 -19.04
CA PHE A 360 40.02 19.87 -18.23
C PHE A 360 41.50 20.26 -18.13
N THR A 361 42.40 19.29 -18.04
CA THR A 361 43.85 19.53 -17.99
C THR A 361 44.38 20.08 -19.32
N ASP A 362 43.87 19.60 -20.44
CA ASP A 362 44.24 20.10 -21.78
C ASP A 362 43.72 21.53 -22.03
N LEU A 363 42.53 21.87 -21.50
CA LEU A 363 42.01 23.25 -21.52
C LEU A 363 42.89 24.20 -20.69
N LEU A 364 43.36 23.77 -19.52
CA LEU A 364 44.28 24.59 -18.72
C LEU A 364 45.65 24.75 -19.40
N ARG A 365 46.14 23.72 -20.09
CA ARG A 365 47.43 23.78 -20.81
C ARG A 365 47.40 24.71 -22.03
N THR A 366 46.27 24.79 -22.72
CA THR A 366 46.11 25.69 -23.87
C THR A 366 45.96 27.16 -23.43
N SER A 367 45.38 27.41 -22.24
CA SER A 367 45.22 28.77 -21.73
C SER A 367 46.54 29.48 -21.37
N THR A 368 47.59 28.76 -20.99
CA THR A 368 48.88 29.35 -20.56
C THR A 368 49.86 29.59 -21.70
N SER A 369 49.57 29.16 -22.93
CA SER A 369 50.49 29.28 -24.07
C SER A 369 50.30 30.55 -24.91
N THR A 370 49.29 31.38 -24.62
CA THR A 370 48.93 32.52 -25.49
C THR A 370 49.48 33.89 -25.03
N GLU A 371 50.23 33.95 -23.93
CA GLU A 371 50.75 35.22 -23.38
C GLU A 371 52.26 35.46 -23.64
N HIS A 372 52.85 34.85 -24.68
CA HIS A 372 54.29 34.99 -24.97
C HIS A 372 54.63 35.38 -26.41
N CYS A 373 53.79 36.19 -27.07
CA CYS A 373 54.13 36.77 -28.37
C CYS A 373 54.04 38.31 -28.36
N ASP A 374 55.17 38.91 -28.72
CA ASP A 374 55.33 40.23 -29.33
C ASP A 374 55.12 41.49 -28.49
N ALA A 375 56.04 41.73 -27.54
CA ALA A 375 56.50 43.09 -27.27
C ALA A 375 57.82 43.35 -28.01
N ALA A 376 57.72 43.61 -29.32
CA ALA A 376 58.84 44.08 -30.13
C ALA A 376 59.33 45.44 -29.61
N VAL A 377 60.58 45.47 -29.13
CA VAL A 377 61.28 46.69 -28.70
C VAL A 377 61.75 47.46 -29.94
N PRO A 378 61.30 48.70 -30.19
CA PRO A 378 61.83 49.49 -31.29
C PRO A 378 63.20 50.05 -30.90
N THR A 379 64.23 49.59 -31.62
CA THR A 379 65.60 50.11 -31.55
C THR A 379 65.85 50.99 -32.77
N VAL A 380 65.95 52.32 -32.61
CA VAL A 380 66.69 53.22 -33.53
C VAL A 380 67.13 54.43 -32.71
N PHE A 381 68.39 54.50 -32.26
CA PHE A 381 69.62 55.02 -32.90
C PHE A 381 69.64 56.55 -33.11
N VAL A 382 70.64 57.16 -32.45
CA VAL A 382 71.03 58.58 -32.39
C VAL A 382 71.59 59.08 -33.71
#